data_AF-A0A7J4AWS9-F1
#
_entry.id   AF-A0A7J4AWS9-F1
#
_cell.length_a   1.000
_cell.length_b   1.000
_cell.length_c   1.000
_cell.angle_alpha   90.00
_cell.angle_beta   90.00
_cell.angle_gamma   90.00
#
_symmetry.space_group_name_H-M   'P 1'
#
loop_
_entity.id
_entity.type
_entity.pdbx_description
1 polymer ?
#
loop_
_entity_poly.entity_id
_entity_poly.type
_entity_poly.pdbx_seq_one_letter_code
_entity_poly.pdbx_strand_id
1 'polypeptide(L)'
;AYDPRFSELRNYCLLIEFKKPPAGEVMKHLKRICEREGIQAEENALKFIAQRSEGDVRSAVNDLQALAQGKKRLTYEDVSWLGYRDRQETIFNVLRMIIYGRTCMGAKQAVDMADVDIDMLFEWIYENVPAHLTDPHDLARAMDALSMADVYRGRIRSTQDWSFTRYVIDYMTAGVAMARQNTKPGGWIPFKFPARIQMLSRSKAERAMQLKIGYKIKNKCHISANRASKEILPYLKIIFRNNTEMASGLTKWLDLDQDMIEYLSGNKKE
;
A
#
# COMPACT_ATOMS: atom_id res chain seq x y z
N ALA A 1 6.69 9.88 4.18
CA ALA A 1 5.82 9.07 3.29
C ALA A 1 4.73 9.96 2.69
N TYR A 2 4.32 9.70 1.45
CA TYR A 2 3.18 10.39 0.84
C TYR A 2 1.89 9.78 1.41
N ASP A 3 1.09 10.58 2.13
CA ASP A 3 -0.18 10.12 2.68
C ASP A 3 -1.36 10.82 1.96
N PRO A 4 -2.27 10.06 1.31
CA PRO A 4 -3.44 10.60 0.62
C PRO A 4 -4.38 11.42 1.52
N ARG A 5 -4.39 11.16 2.83
CA ARG A 5 -5.27 11.85 3.79
C ARG A 5 -4.99 13.35 3.89
N PHE A 6 -3.76 13.77 3.59
CA PHE A 6 -3.37 15.19 3.64
C PHE A 6 -3.53 15.89 2.28
N SER A 7 -4.17 15.29 1.28
CA SER A 7 -4.26 15.89 -0.06
C SER A 7 -4.95 17.27 -0.05
N GLU A 8 -6.01 17.45 0.75
CA GLU A 8 -6.70 18.73 0.86
C GLU A 8 -5.85 19.76 1.61
N LEU A 9 -5.22 19.35 2.72
CA LEU A 9 -4.39 20.22 3.55
C LEU A 9 -3.20 20.82 2.78
N ARG A 10 -2.60 20.05 1.86
CA ARG A 10 -1.47 20.50 1.04
C ARG A 10 -1.78 21.71 0.17
N ASN A 11 -3.05 21.93 -0.19
CA ASN A 11 -3.46 23.08 -0.99
C ASN A 11 -3.54 24.38 -0.17
N TYR A 12 -3.61 24.29 1.16
CA TYR A 12 -3.77 25.42 2.07
C TYR A 12 -2.50 25.73 2.89
N CYS A 13 -1.42 24.97 2.70
CA CYS A 13 -0.21 25.08 3.53
C CYS A 13 1.05 25.24 2.68
N LEU A 14 2.00 26.02 3.18
CA LEU A 14 3.36 26.06 2.64
C LEU A 14 4.10 24.78 3.04
N LEU A 15 4.50 23.98 2.06
CA LEU A 15 5.26 22.76 2.29
C LEU A 15 6.75 23.07 2.42
N ILE A 16 7.30 22.92 3.63
CA ILE A 16 8.74 23.02 3.89
C ILE A 16 9.31 21.60 3.96
N GLU A 17 10.09 21.21 2.95
CA GLU A 17 10.73 19.90 2.89
C GLU A 17 11.98 19.86 3.79
N PHE A 18 12.01 18.93 4.74
CA PHE A 18 13.20 18.62 5.52
C PHE A 18 14.01 17.53 4.83
N LYS A 19 15.18 17.92 4.30
CA LYS A 19 16.12 16.98 3.69
C LYS A 19 16.91 16.23 4.77
N LYS A 20 17.25 14.98 4.49
CA LYS A 20 18.11 14.17 5.36
C LYS A 20 19.48 14.86 5.50
N PRO A 21 19.99 15.08 6.72
CA PRO A 21 21.33 15.61 6.93
C PRO A 21 22.39 14.67 6.35
N PRO A 22 23.42 15.20 5.68
CA PRO A 22 24.50 14.39 5.16
C PRO A 22 25.29 13.73 6.30
N ALA A 23 25.85 12.54 6.04
CA ALA A 23 26.56 11.75 7.05
C ALA A 23 27.67 12.53 7.77
N GLY A 24 28.34 13.47 7.09
CA GLY A 24 29.36 14.32 7.72
C GLY A 24 28.81 15.24 8.82
N GLU A 25 27.61 15.81 8.64
CA GLU A 25 26.96 16.64 9.66
C GLU A 25 26.49 15.79 10.85
N VAL A 26 25.97 14.59 10.58
CA VAL A 26 25.61 13.62 11.63
C VAL A 26 26.85 13.22 12.42
N MET A 27 27.97 12.91 11.75
CA MET A 27 29.24 12.57 12.40
C MET A 27 29.75 13.69 13.32
N LYS A 28 29.72 14.96 12.86
CA LYS A 28 30.08 16.13 13.69
C LYS A 28 29.18 16.25 14.92
N HIS A 29 27.89 15.94 14.78
CA HIS A 29 26.96 15.95 15.90
C HIS A 29 27.29 14.85 16.90
N LEU A 30 27.50 13.61 16.44
CA LEU A 30 27.91 12.49 17.31
C LEU A 30 29.24 12.77 18.03
N LYS A 31 30.22 13.36 17.33
CA LYS A 31 31.50 13.76 17.94
C LYS A 31 31.31 14.74 19.11
N ARG A 32 30.46 15.76 18.95
CA ARG A 32 30.12 16.70 20.03
C ARG A 32 29.46 16.02 21.22
N ILE A 33 28.63 15.00 20.98
CA ILE A 33 28.00 14.22 22.06
C ILE A 33 29.10 13.45 22.80
N CYS A 34 29.95 12.71 22.10
CA CYS A 34 31.07 11.98 22.71
C CYS A 34 31.99 12.89 23.56
N GLU A 35 32.32 14.08 23.07
CA GLU A 35 33.14 15.07 23.79
C GLU A 35 32.48 15.52 25.11
N ARG A 36 31.14 15.71 25.11
CA ARG A 36 30.39 16.12 26.31
C ARG A 36 30.20 14.97 27.30
N GLU A 37 30.08 13.75 26.80
CA GLU A 37 29.91 12.53 27.61
C GLU A 37 31.27 11.93 28.05
N GLY A 38 32.40 12.53 27.68
CA GLY A 38 33.73 12.06 28.04
C GLY A 38 34.16 10.75 27.37
N ILE A 39 33.60 10.45 26.19
CA ILE A 39 33.87 9.23 25.42
C ILE A 39 34.88 9.55 24.32
N GLN A 40 36.02 8.86 24.29
CA GLN A 40 36.97 8.94 23.17
C GLN A 40 36.53 8.03 22.03
N ALA A 41 35.91 8.60 21.00
CA ALA A 41 35.47 7.85 19.82
C ALA A 41 36.42 8.04 18.63
N GLU A 42 36.76 6.95 17.95
CA GLU A 42 37.50 6.98 16.70
C GLU A 42 36.64 7.57 15.57
N GLU A 43 37.26 8.38 14.71
CA GLU A 43 36.54 9.05 13.62
C GLU A 43 35.90 8.05 12.64
N ASN A 44 36.59 6.93 12.37
CA ASN A 44 36.05 5.85 11.55
C ASN A 44 34.82 5.20 12.18
N ALA A 45 34.77 5.07 13.52
CA ALA A 45 33.62 4.51 14.22
C ALA A 45 32.39 5.44 14.11
N LEU A 46 32.60 6.75 14.35
CA LEU A 46 31.54 7.76 14.22
C LEU A 46 31.03 7.88 12.78
N LYS A 47 31.94 7.83 11.80
CA LYS A 47 31.62 7.84 10.37
C LYS A 47 30.79 6.62 10.00
N PHE A 48 31.12 5.44 10.52
CA PHE A 48 30.35 4.22 10.27
C PHE A 48 28.92 4.35 10.83
N ILE A 49 28.75 4.76 12.09
CA ILE A 49 27.42 4.98 12.70
C ILE A 49 26.61 6.00 11.88
N ALA A 50 27.23 7.12 11.50
CA ALA A 50 26.57 8.17 10.72
C ALA A 50 26.16 7.72 9.30
N GLN A 51 26.93 6.82 8.68
CA GLN A 51 26.57 6.22 7.39
C GLN A 51 25.41 5.24 7.55
N ARG A 52 25.45 4.39 8.57
CA ARG A 52 24.39 3.41 8.90
C ARG A 52 23.07 4.06 9.27
N SER A 53 23.12 5.28 9.80
CA SER A 53 21.92 6.03 10.16
C SER A 53 21.22 6.69 8.96
N GLU A 54 21.84 6.75 7.77
CA GLU A 54 21.30 7.35 6.53
C GLU A 54 20.52 8.66 6.76
N GLY A 55 21.07 9.54 7.61
CA GLY A 55 20.49 10.84 7.93
C GLY A 55 19.40 10.85 9.02
N ASP A 56 19.07 9.71 9.64
CA ASP A 56 18.26 9.70 10.87
C ASP A 56 19.15 9.95 12.08
N VAL A 57 19.18 11.20 12.53
CA VAL A 57 19.98 11.65 13.68
C VAL A 57 19.60 10.93 14.97
N ARG A 58 18.32 10.67 15.20
CA ARG A 58 17.86 9.99 16.43
C ARG A 58 18.34 8.56 16.47
N SER A 59 18.21 7.86 15.34
CA SER A 59 18.73 6.50 15.20
C SER A 59 20.24 6.46 15.43
N ALA A 60 20.98 7.41 14.84
CA ALA A 60 22.43 7.53 15.03
C ALA A 60 22.84 7.73 16.50
N VAL A 61 22.10 8.57 17.23
CA VAL A 61 22.34 8.83 18.66
C VAL A 61 22.04 7.58 19.50
N ASN A 62 20.95 6.87 19.21
CA ASN A 62 20.61 5.63 19.90
C ASN A 62 21.65 4.54 19.64
N ASP A 63 22.14 4.41 18.40
CA ASP A 63 23.20 3.47 18.06
C ASP A 63 24.50 3.83 18.80
N LEU A 64 24.88 5.11 18.81
CA LEU A 64 26.03 5.59 19.57
C LEU A 64 25.89 5.26 21.06
N GLN A 65 24.72 5.53 21.66
CA GLN A 65 24.45 5.25 23.06
C GLN A 65 24.57 3.75 23.35
N ALA A 66 23.95 2.89 22.55
CA ALA A 66 23.99 1.44 22.73
C ALA A 66 25.42 0.87 22.65
N LEU A 67 26.22 1.40 21.73
CA LEU A 67 27.60 0.93 21.49
C LEU A 67 28.61 1.48 22.50
N ALA A 68 28.39 2.71 22.96
CA ALA A 68 29.28 3.38 23.90
C ALA A 68 28.87 3.17 25.37
N GLN A 69 27.72 2.53 25.63
CA GLN A 69 27.25 2.27 26.98
C GLN A 69 28.30 1.51 27.80
N GLY A 70 28.72 2.11 28.92
CA GLY A 70 29.73 1.52 29.81
C GLY A 70 31.18 1.59 29.30
N LYS A 71 31.44 2.24 28.16
CA LYS A 71 32.78 2.38 27.59
C LYS A 71 33.28 3.82 27.67
N LYS A 72 34.60 3.99 27.89
CA LYS A 72 35.28 5.30 27.80
C LYS A 72 35.95 5.53 26.44
N ARG A 73 36.10 4.47 25.64
CA ARG A 73 36.66 4.50 24.30
C ARG A 73 35.80 3.68 23.35
N LEU A 74 35.54 4.21 22.16
CA LEU A 74 34.76 3.57 21.10
C LEU A 74 35.62 3.41 19.86
N THR A 75 35.88 2.17 19.45
CA THR A 75 36.73 1.85 18.29
C THR A 75 35.90 1.41 17.07
N TYR A 76 36.53 1.28 15.90
CA TYR A 76 35.83 0.77 14.72
C TYR A 76 35.33 -0.68 14.88
N GLU A 77 36.09 -1.53 15.57
CA GLU A 77 35.71 -2.94 15.81
C GLU A 77 34.41 -3.04 16.60
N ASP A 78 34.23 -2.15 17.58
CA ASP A 78 33.03 -2.05 18.41
C ASP A 78 31.76 -1.76 17.59
N VAL A 79 31.89 -1.12 16.43
CA VAL A 79 30.76 -0.72 15.58
C VAL A 79 30.66 -1.56 14.31
N SER A 80 31.66 -2.36 13.99
CA SER A 80 31.75 -3.10 12.72
C SER A 80 30.62 -4.10 12.49
N TRP A 81 29.97 -4.58 13.57
CA TRP A 81 28.83 -5.49 13.53
C TRP A 81 27.49 -4.79 13.30
N LEU A 82 27.44 -3.46 13.29
CA LEU A 82 26.19 -2.72 13.04
C LEU A 82 25.71 -2.99 11.62
N GLY A 83 24.68 -3.83 11.52
CA GLY A 83 24.01 -4.17 10.27
C GLY A 83 23.25 -2.98 9.68
N TYR A 84 22.73 -3.18 8.47
CA TYR A 84 21.68 -2.31 7.96
C TYR A 84 20.41 -2.53 8.79
N ARG A 85 19.72 -1.45 9.15
CA ARG A 85 18.38 -1.55 9.72
C ARG A 85 17.39 -1.79 8.58
N ASP A 86 16.42 -2.67 8.81
CA ASP A 86 15.23 -2.73 7.97
C ASP A 86 14.52 -1.39 8.06
N ARG A 87 14.52 -0.65 6.96
CA ARG A 87 13.80 0.61 6.82
C ARG A 87 12.65 0.38 5.88
N GLN A 88 11.52 0.97 6.26
CA GLN A 88 10.43 1.20 5.35
C GLN A 88 10.93 2.13 4.25
N GLU A 89 11.22 1.55 3.09
CA GLU A 89 11.50 2.28 1.87
C GLU A 89 10.21 2.85 1.33
N THR A 90 10.29 3.97 0.58
CA THR A 90 9.10 4.45 -0.11
C THR A 90 8.57 3.35 -1.02
N ILE A 91 7.26 3.12 -1.04
CA ILE A 91 6.62 2.08 -1.87
C ILE A 91 7.14 2.07 -3.32
N PHE A 92 7.48 3.23 -3.89
CA PHE A 92 8.03 3.38 -5.23
C PHE A 92 9.42 2.76 -5.42
N ASN A 93 10.27 2.75 -4.38
CA ASN A 93 11.56 2.06 -4.40
C ASN A 93 11.35 0.55 -4.35
N VAL A 94 10.46 0.07 -3.47
CA VAL A 94 10.09 -1.36 -3.38
C VAL A 94 9.54 -1.88 -4.71
N LEU A 95 8.62 -1.14 -5.32
CA LEU A 95 8.08 -1.48 -6.64
C LEU A 95 9.16 -1.54 -7.72
N ARG A 96 10.16 -0.63 -7.68
CA ARG A 96 11.31 -0.70 -8.58
C ARG A 96 12.15 -1.95 -8.34
N MET A 97 12.42 -2.30 -7.09
CA MET A 97 13.19 -3.49 -6.74
C MET A 97 12.51 -4.79 -7.21
N ILE A 98 11.17 -4.83 -7.13
CA ILE A 98 10.38 -5.97 -7.62
C ILE A 98 10.35 -6.00 -9.14
N ILE A 99 9.82 -4.97 -9.81
CA ILE A 99 9.58 -4.99 -11.27
C ILE A 99 10.89 -5.02 -12.06
N TYR A 100 11.91 -4.32 -11.59
CA TYR A 100 13.22 -4.26 -12.25
C TYR A 100 14.27 -5.17 -11.63
N GLY A 101 13.88 -6.03 -10.68
CA GLY A 101 14.74 -7.02 -10.06
C GLY A 101 15.41 -7.94 -11.09
N ARG A 102 16.65 -8.35 -10.79
CA ARG A 102 17.41 -9.29 -11.62
C ARG A 102 17.47 -10.69 -11.03
N THR A 103 17.19 -10.83 -9.74
CA THR A 103 17.26 -12.10 -9.01
C THR A 103 15.97 -12.34 -8.24
N CYS A 104 15.57 -13.61 -8.11
CA CYS A 104 14.41 -14.00 -7.30
C CYS A 104 14.55 -13.54 -5.85
N MET A 105 15.73 -13.73 -5.25
CA MET A 105 15.96 -13.36 -3.85
C MET A 105 15.85 -11.85 -3.63
N GLY A 106 16.42 -11.03 -4.52
CA GLY A 106 16.35 -9.57 -4.39
C GLY A 106 14.92 -9.04 -4.51
N ALA A 107 14.12 -9.63 -5.40
CA ALA A 107 12.71 -9.29 -5.52
C ALA A 107 11.90 -9.71 -4.28
N LYS A 108 12.16 -10.89 -3.71
CA LYS A 108 11.48 -11.37 -2.50
C LYS A 108 11.79 -10.53 -1.27
N GLN A 109 13.08 -10.21 -1.06
CA GLN A 109 13.53 -9.38 0.06
C GLN A 109 12.97 -7.95 0.00
N ALA A 110 12.55 -7.49 -1.19
CA ALA A 110 11.90 -6.19 -1.32
C ALA A 110 10.61 -6.06 -0.51
N VAL A 111 9.93 -7.17 -0.22
CA VAL A 111 8.72 -7.15 0.62
C VAL A 111 9.02 -6.71 2.04
N ASP A 112 10.17 -7.10 2.60
CA ASP A 112 10.55 -6.78 3.97
C ASP A 112 10.80 -5.27 4.16
N MET A 113 11.10 -4.56 3.07
CA MET A 113 11.31 -3.10 3.04
C MET A 113 10.03 -2.30 2.78
N ALA A 114 8.88 -2.97 2.56
CA ALA A 114 7.62 -2.29 2.24
C ALA A 114 7.03 -1.53 3.43
N ASP A 115 6.56 -0.31 3.19
CA ASP A 115 5.87 0.53 4.17
C ASP A 115 4.36 0.23 4.29
N VAL A 116 3.89 -0.78 3.57
CA VAL A 116 2.50 -1.22 3.50
C VAL A 116 2.39 -2.73 3.74
N ASP A 117 1.22 -3.19 4.15
CA ASP A 117 0.95 -4.62 4.29
C ASP A 117 0.97 -5.35 2.93
N ILE A 118 1.05 -6.69 2.98
CA ILE A 118 1.15 -7.55 1.79
C ILE A 118 -0.05 -7.37 0.84
N ASP A 119 -1.25 -7.19 1.39
CA ASP A 119 -2.46 -7.02 0.58
C ASP A 119 -2.43 -5.70 -0.19
N MET A 120 -1.97 -4.62 0.44
CA MET A 120 -1.80 -3.32 -0.19
C MET A 120 -0.63 -3.34 -1.18
N LEU A 121 0.49 -3.98 -0.84
CA LEU A 121 1.64 -4.15 -1.74
C LEU A 121 1.24 -4.89 -3.02
N PHE A 122 0.43 -5.94 -2.90
CA PHE A 122 -0.13 -6.65 -4.06
C PHE A 122 -0.90 -5.70 -4.99
N GLU A 123 -1.78 -4.85 -4.45
CA GLU A 123 -2.56 -3.90 -5.25
C GLU A 123 -1.66 -2.87 -5.95
N TRP A 124 -0.59 -2.42 -5.29
CA TRP A 124 0.42 -1.55 -5.90
C TRP A 124 1.15 -2.22 -7.07
N ILE A 125 1.55 -3.48 -6.91
CA ILE A 125 2.21 -4.24 -7.98
C ILE A 125 1.23 -4.44 -9.15
N TYR A 126 0.01 -4.90 -8.86
CA TYR A 126 -1.03 -5.15 -9.86
C TYR A 126 -1.36 -3.91 -10.71
N GLU A 127 -1.49 -2.74 -10.09
CA GLU A 127 -1.77 -1.49 -10.79
C GLU A 127 -0.64 -1.08 -11.75
N ASN A 128 0.61 -1.29 -11.35
CA ASN A 128 1.76 -0.70 -12.03
C ASN A 128 2.43 -1.64 -13.03
N VAL A 129 2.34 -2.96 -12.86
CA VAL A 129 2.96 -3.93 -13.78
C VAL A 129 2.62 -3.69 -15.25
N PRO A 130 1.35 -3.41 -15.65
CA PRO A 130 0.99 -3.16 -17.05
C PRO A 130 1.68 -1.94 -17.68
N ALA A 131 2.00 -0.92 -16.89
CA ALA A 131 2.68 0.28 -17.38
C ALA A 131 4.20 0.06 -17.54
N HIS A 132 4.78 -0.86 -16.76
CA HIS A 132 6.22 -1.06 -16.69
C HIS A 132 6.71 -2.29 -17.50
N LEU A 133 5.82 -3.24 -17.83
CA LEU A 133 6.10 -4.38 -18.72
C LEU A 133 5.47 -4.14 -20.10
N THR A 134 6.28 -3.67 -21.04
CA THR A 134 5.80 -3.29 -22.37
C THR A 134 5.76 -4.44 -23.37
N ASP A 135 6.54 -5.50 -23.16
CA ASP A 135 6.45 -6.71 -23.98
C ASP A 135 5.20 -7.53 -23.61
N PRO A 136 4.33 -7.89 -24.57
CA PRO A 136 3.10 -8.62 -24.28
C PRO A 136 3.32 -9.99 -23.62
N HIS A 137 4.41 -10.70 -23.94
CA HIS A 137 4.69 -12.01 -23.36
C HIS A 137 5.19 -11.87 -21.93
N ASP A 138 6.05 -10.90 -21.65
CA ASP A 138 6.46 -10.56 -20.29
C ASP A 138 5.26 -10.16 -19.43
N LEU A 139 4.39 -9.30 -19.95
CA LEU A 139 3.19 -8.85 -19.25
C LEU A 139 2.26 -10.02 -18.95
N ALA A 140 1.98 -10.89 -19.94
CA ALA A 140 1.14 -12.06 -19.73
C ALA A 140 1.68 -12.96 -18.62
N ARG A 141 2.98 -13.28 -18.63
CA ARG A 141 3.62 -14.09 -17.57
C ARG A 141 3.55 -13.42 -16.20
N ALA A 142 3.73 -12.10 -16.13
CA ALA A 142 3.64 -11.37 -14.87
C ALA A 142 2.20 -11.35 -14.33
N MET A 143 1.21 -11.18 -15.20
CA MET A 143 -0.20 -11.24 -14.85
C MET A 143 -0.63 -12.64 -14.42
N ASP A 144 -0.10 -13.70 -15.04
CA ASP A 144 -0.31 -15.09 -14.59
C ASP A 144 0.28 -15.33 -13.20
N ALA A 145 1.47 -14.80 -12.92
CA ALA A 145 2.06 -14.85 -11.59
C ALA A 145 1.19 -14.11 -10.57
N LEU A 146 0.74 -12.89 -10.86
CA LEU A 146 -0.17 -12.14 -10.00
C LEU A 146 -1.52 -12.83 -9.79
N SER A 147 -2.05 -13.48 -10.83
CA SER A 147 -3.26 -14.30 -10.75
C SER A 147 -3.07 -15.45 -9.74
N MET A 148 -1.93 -16.15 -9.81
CA MET A 148 -1.61 -17.20 -8.84
C MET A 148 -1.45 -16.66 -7.42
N ALA A 149 -0.80 -15.51 -7.24
CA ALA A 149 -0.74 -14.85 -5.94
C ALA A 149 -2.15 -14.54 -5.39
N ASP A 150 -3.07 -14.04 -6.22
CA ASP A 150 -4.46 -13.75 -5.80
C ASP A 150 -5.23 -15.02 -5.40
N VAL A 151 -5.02 -16.14 -6.11
CA VAL A 151 -5.58 -17.45 -5.71
C VAL A 151 -5.12 -17.86 -4.32
N TYR A 152 -3.81 -17.73 -4.02
CA TYR A 152 -3.29 -18.03 -2.68
C TYR A 152 -3.81 -17.04 -1.63
N ARG A 153 -3.95 -15.75 -1.94
CA ARG A 153 -4.60 -14.77 -1.05
C ARG A 153 -6.04 -15.16 -0.74
N GLY A 154 -6.79 -15.61 -1.74
CA GLY A 154 -8.15 -16.12 -1.58
C GLY A 154 -8.22 -17.33 -0.65
N ARG A 155 -7.26 -18.27 -0.79
CA ARG A 155 -7.14 -19.44 0.10
C ARG A 155 -6.80 -19.04 1.54
N ILE A 156 -5.86 -18.12 1.75
CA ILE A 156 -5.55 -17.59 3.10
C ILE A 156 -6.80 -17.02 3.74
N ARG A 157 -7.58 -16.22 3.00
CA ARG A 157 -8.82 -15.62 3.52
C ARG A 157 -9.87 -16.67 3.89
N SER A 158 -9.98 -17.77 3.14
CA SER A 158 -10.97 -18.81 3.41
C SER A 158 -10.54 -19.81 4.48
N THR A 159 -9.28 -20.20 4.52
CA THR A 159 -8.77 -21.25 5.44
C THR A 159 -8.08 -20.70 6.68
N GLN A 160 -7.71 -19.41 6.68
CA GLN A 160 -6.86 -18.79 7.71
C GLN A 160 -5.47 -19.44 7.85
N ASP A 161 -5.05 -20.23 6.85
CA ASP A 161 -3.73 -20.86 6.83
C ASP A 161 -2.69 -19.89 6.25
N TRP A 162 -1.95 -19.23 7.15
CA TRP A 162 -0.90 -18.27 6.82
C TRP A 162 0.38 -18.91 6.27
N SER A 163 0.49 -20.25 6.23
CA SER A 163 1.63 -20.91 5.58
C SER A 163 1.67 -20.64 4.07
N PHE A 164 0.52 -20.27 3.49
CA PHE A 164 0.42 -19.88 2.08
C PHE A 164 1.04 -18.51 1.76
N THR A 165 1.33 -17.68 2.77
CA THR A 165 1.92 -16.35 2.56
C THR A 165 3.23 -16.41 1.77
N ARG A 166 4.03 -17.47 1.95
CA ARG A 166 5.26 -17.65 1.16
C ARG A 166 4.99 -17.67 -0.34
N TYR A 167 3.91 -18.33 -0.77
CA TYR A 167 3.57 -18.45 -2.19
C TYR A 167 3.00 -17.13 -2.72
N VAL A 168 2.22 -16.41 -1.91
CA VAL A 168 1.76 -15.06 -2.27
C VAL A 168 2.97 -14.16 -2.56
N ILE A 169 3.92 -14.12 -1.62
CA ILE A 169 5.16 -13.35 -1.76
C ILE A 169 5.94 -13.79 -3.00
N ASP A 170 6.16 -15.10 -3.18
CA ASP A 170 6.92 -15.66 -4.32
C ASP A 170 6.34 -15.22 -5.66
N TYR A 171 5.03 -15.39 -5.85
CA TYR A 171 4.37 -15.09 -7.11
C TYR A 171 4.26 -13.58 -7.36
N MET A 172 3.87 -12.79 -6.36
CA MET A 172 3.69 -11.35 -6.56
C MET A 172 5.01 -10.60 -6.69
N THR A 173 6.13 -11.17 -6.22
CA THR A 173 7.46 -10.53 -6.32
C THR A 173 8.35 -11.21 -7.35
N ALA A 174 8.98 -12.33 -7.02
CA ALA A 174 9.90 -13.04 -7.90
C ALA A 174 9.21 -13.48 -9.20
N GLY A 175 7.95 -13.91 -9.14
CA GLY A 175 7.17 -14.27 -10.34
C GLY A 175 7.05 -13.10 -11.32
N VAL A 176 6.71 -11.91 -10.82
CA VAL A 176 6.64 -10.67 -11.61
C VAL A 176 8.02 -10.25 -12.12
N ALA A 177 9.03 -10.28 -11.26
CA ALA A 177 10.39 -9.87 -11.60
C ALA A 177 10.98 -10.75 -12.72
N MET A 178 10.81 -12.07 -12.61
CA MET A 178 11.37 -13.05 -13.55
C MET A 178 10.53 -13.20 -14.82
N ALA A 179 9.28 -12.73 -14.81
CA ALA A 179 8.47 -12.63 -16.03
C ALA A 179 9.11 -11.69 -17.05
N ARG A 180 9.86 -10.67 -16.60
CA ARG A 180 10.54 -9.70 -17.47
C ARG A 180 11.76 -10.31 -18.15
N GLN A 181 11.65 -10.64 -19.43
CA GLN A 181 12.75 -11.16 -20.25
C GLN A 181 13.08 -10.24 -21.42
N ASN A 182 12.07 -9.67 -22.06
CA ASN A 182 12.20 -8.88 -23.29
C ASN A 182 12.02 -7.38 -23.08
N THR A 183 11.24 -7.00 -22.07
CA THR A 183 10.96 -5.60 -21.74
C THR A 183 12.25 -4.92 -21.31
N LYS A 184 12.66 -3.93 -22.09
CA LYS A 184 13.79 -3.07 -21.74
C LYS A 184 13.34 -2.01 -20.74
N PRO A 185 14.15 -1.69 -19.71
CA PRO A 185 13.89 -0.52 -18.88
C PRO A 185 13.84 0.72 -19.77
N GLY A 186 12.65 1.30 -19.91
CA GLY A 186 12.41 2.51 -20.69
C GLY A 186 12.65 3.78 -19.88
N GLY A 187 12.19 4.91 -20.42
CA GLY A 187 12.22 6.22 -19.76
C GLY A 187 11.48 6.24 -18.42
N TRP A 188 11.49 7.39 -17.76
CA TRP A 188 10.86 7.55 -16.45
C TRP A 188 9.33 7.40 -16.55
N ILE A 189 8.80 6.36 -15.92
CA ILE A 189 7.35 6.10 -15.79
C ILE A 189 6.98 6.24 -14.31
N PRO A 190 6.05 7.14 -13.95
CA PRO A 190 5.65 7.33 -12.57
C PRO A 190 4.75 6.19 -12.08
N PHE A 191 5.00 5.71 -10.87
CA PHE A 191 4.10 4.79 -10.18
C PHE A 191 2.80 5.49 -9.78
N LYS A 192 1.69 4.80 -9.94
CA LYS A 192 0.34 5.27 -9.61
C LYS A 192 -0.24 4.48 -8.45
N PHE A 193 -1.03 5.18 -7.65
CA PHE A 193 -1.80 4.56 -6.57
C PHE A 193 -2.85 3.59 -7.15
N PRO A 194 -3.13 2.44 -6.50
CA PRO A 194 -4.10 1.45 -6.99
C PRO A 194 -5.49 2.01 -7.25
N ALA A 195 -5.91 2.02 -8.51
CA ALA A 195 -7.20 2.55 -8.92
C ALA A 195 -8.35 1.71 -8.35
N ARG A 196 -8.16 0.38 -8.22
CA ARG A 196 -9.14 -0.53 -7.61
C ARG A 196 -9.50 -0.12 -6.19
N ILE A 197 -8.52 0.24 -5.36
CA ILE A 197 -8.75 0.70 -3.98
C ILE A 197 -9.50 2.03 -3.98
N GLN A 198 -9.14 2.97 -4.85
CA GLN A 198 -9.87 4.23 -5.00
C GLN A 198 -11.33 4.00 -5.41
N MET A 199 -11.57 3.13 -6.40
CA MET A 199 -12.92 2.79 -6.86
C MET A 199 -13.75 2.11 -5.76
N LEU A 200 -13.15 1.19 -5.01
CA LEU A 200 -13.82 0.52 -3.88
C LEU A 200 -14.18 1.52 -2.78
N SER A 201 -13.31 2.47 -2.48
CA SER A 201 -13.58 3.52 -1.50
C SER A 201 -14.71 4.45 -1.98
N ARG A 202 -14.61 4.99 -3.21
CA ARG A 202 -15.62 5.89 -3.81
C ARG A 202 -17.01 5.26 -3.88
N SER A 203 -17.08 3.99 -4.27
CA SER A 203 -18.34 3.26 -4.39
C SER A 203 -18.87 2.69 -3.07
N LYS A 204 -18.16 2.83 -1.94
CA LYS A 204 -18.52 2.18 -0.67
C LYS A 204 -19.92 2.58 -0.19
N ALA A 205 -20.21 3.88 -0.15
CA ALA A 205 -21.50 4.39 0.31
C ALA A 205 -22.65 3.93 -0.60
N GLU A 206 -22.43 4.03 -1.91
CA GLU A 206 -23.42 3.56 -2.89
C GLU A 206 -23.68 2.06 -2.77
N ARG A 207 -22.63 1.23 -2.72
CA ARG A 207 -22.78 -0.23 -2.57
C ARG A 207 -23.50 -0.59 -1.27
N ALA A 208 -23.24 0.14 -0.18
CA ALA A 208 -23.95 -0.04 1.07
C ALA A 208 -25.45 0.28 0.94
N MET A 209 -25.81 1.37 0.24
CA MET A 209 -27.20 1.72 -0.04
C MET A 209 -27.89 0.66 -0.91
N GLN A 210 -27.26 0.26 -2.02
CA GLN A 210 -27.78 -0.78 -2.90
C GLN A 210 -28.02 -2.09 -2.15
N LEU A 211 -27.11 -2.47 -1.24
CA LEU A 211 -27.24 -3.69 -0.45
C LEU A 211 -28.35 -3.58 0.60
N LYS A 212 -28.53 -2.41 1.25
CA LYS A 212 -29.65 -2.16 2.16
C LYS A 212 -31.01 -2.36 1.46
N ILE A 213 -31.18 -1.77 0.26
CA ILE A 213 -32.39 -1.98 -0.54
C ILE A 213 -32.50 -3.44 -0.98
N GLY A 214 -31.38 -4.06 -1.37
CA GLY A 214 -31.31 -5.48 -1.71
C GLY A 214 -31.81 -6.39 -0.59
N TYR A 215 -31.57 -6.06 0.68
CA TYR A 215 -32.12 -6.80 1.82
C TYR A 215 -33.64 -6.68 1.94
N LYS A 216 -34.22 -5.49 1.70
CA LYS A 216 -35.68 -5.30 1.68
C LYS A 216 -36.33 -6.15 0.60
N ILE A 217 -35.76 -6.16 -0.60
CA ILE A 217 -36.20 -6.99 -1.73
C ILE A 217 -36.04 -8.48 -1.41
N LYS A 218 -34.88 -8.89 -0.87
CA LYS A 218 -34.62 -10.28 -0.45
C LYS A 218 -35.73 -10.80 0.46
N ASN A 219 -36.15 -10.02 1.45
CA ASN A 219 -37.14 -10.44 2.44
C ASN A 219 -38.54 -10.67 1.83
N LYS A 220 -38.85 -10.00 0.72
CA LYS A 220 -40.16 -10.12 0.04
C LYS A 220 -40.13 -11.12 -1.12
N CYS A 221 -39.01 -11.21 -1.83
CA CYS A 221 -38.88 -12.01 -3.06
C CYS A 221 -38.10 -13.32 -2.86
N HIS A 222 -37.57 -13.59 -1.66
CA HIS A 222 -36.81 -14.81 -1.33
C HIS A 222 -35.58 -15.08 -2.21
N ILE A 223 -34.92 -14.02 -2.68
CA ILE A 223 -33.66 -14.09 -3.45
C ILE A 223 -32.49 -13.52 -2.64
N SER A 224 -31.24 -13.76 -3.06
CA SER A 224 -30.08 -13.15 -2.38
C SER A 224 -30.08 -11.63 -2.53
N ALA A 225 -29.62 -10.91 -1.51
CA ALA A 225 -29.56 -9.44 -1.54
C ALA A 225 -28.67 -8.93 -2.69
N ASN A 226 -27.57 -9.64 -2.99
CA ASN A 226 -26.69 -9.31 -4.10
C ASN A 226 -27.40 -9.46 -5.46
N ARG A 227 -28.17 -10.55 -5.64
CA ARG A 227 -28.98 -10.75 -6.84
C ARG A 227 -30.05 -9.67 -6.96
N ALA A 228 -30.75 -9.37 -5.87
CA ALA A 228 -31.75 -8.29 -5.83
C ALA A 228 -31.16 -6.93 -6.23
N SER A 229 -29.99 -6.57 -5.68
CA SER A 229 -29.32 -5.31 -6.00
C SER A 229 -28.84 -5.23 -7.46
N LYS A 230 -28.44 -6.36 -8.07
CA LYS A 230 -27.96 -6.39 -9.46
C LYS A 230 -29.07 -6.47 -10.48
N GLU A 231 -30.05 -7.34 -10.25
CA GLU A 231 -31.06 -7.71 -11.25
C GLU A 231 -32.35 -6.89 -11.08
N ILE A 232 -32.77 -6.58 -9.84
CA ILE A 232 -34.08 -5.92 -9.59
C ILE A 232 -33.95 -4.41 -9.41
N LEU A 233 -32.93 -3.97 -8.66
CA LEU A 233 -32.74 -2.56 -8.33
C LEU A 233 -32.68 -1.61 -9.54
N PRO A 234 -32.06 -1.96 -10.70
CA PRO A 234 -32.09 -1.10 -11.88
C PRO A 234 -33.52 -0.81 -12.38
N TYR A 235 -34.41 -1.80 -12.34
CA TYR A 235 -35.81 -1.61 -12.72
C TYR A 235 -36.56 -0.75 -11.71
N LEU A 236 -36.30 -0.92 -10.41
CA LEU A 236 -36.87 -0.03 -9.39
C LEU A 236 -36.49 1.42 -9.63
N LYS A 237 -35.23 1.72 -9.99
CA LYS A 237 -34.82 3.09 -10.36
C LYS A 237 -35.61 3.65 -11.55
N ILE A 238 -35.88 2.83 -12.55
CA ILE A 238 -36.67 3.24 -13.73
C ILE A 238 -38.13 3.52 -13.31
N ILE A 239 -38.73 2.64 -12.51
CA ILE A 239 -40.11 2.80 -12.02
C ILE A 239 -40.23 4.06 -11.17
N PHE A 240 -39.31 4.28 -10.23
CA PHE A 240 -39.32 5.45 -9.32
C PHE A 240 -39.14 6.79 -10.05
N ARG A 241 -38.56 6.79 -11.25
CA ARG A 241 -38.40 7.99 -12.09
C ARG A 241 -39.61 8.27 -12.99
N ASN A 242 -40.28 7.21 -13.46
CA ASN A 242 -41.27 7.32 -14.53
C ASN A 242 -42.71 7.08 -14.09
N ASN A 243 -42.95 6.42 -12.96
CA ASN A 243 -44.29 6.05 -12.49
C ASN A 243 -44.42 6.26 -10.97
N THR A 244 -44.96 7.41 -10.58
CA THR A 244 -45.11 7.83 -9.18
C THR A 244 -46.12 6.97 -8.41
N GLU A 245 -47.18 6.50 -9.05
CA GLU A 245 -48.20 5.65 -8.42
C GLU A 245 -47.61 4.28 -8.06
N MET A 246 -46.95 3.63 -9.01
CA MET A 246 -46.28 2.34 -8.80
C MET A 246 -45.13 2.48 -7.78
N ALA A 247 -44.39 3.59 -7.81
CA ALA A 247 -43.33 3.87 -6.85
C ALA A 247 -43.87 3.99 -5.41
N SER A 248 -45.01 4.66 -5.21
CA SER A 248 -45.66 4.77 -3.90
C SER A 248 -46.11 3.41 -3.36
N GLY A 249 -46.70 2.56 -4.22
CA GLY A 249 -47.07 1.20 -3.86
C GLY A 249 -45.85 0.35 -3.47
N LEU A 250 -44.78 0.39 -4.25
CA LEU A 250 -43.54 -0.34 -3.99
C LEU A 250 -42.81 0.15 -2.74
N THR A 251 -42.85 1.46 -2.47
CA THR A 251 -42.27 2.06 -1.25
C THR A 251 -42.90 1.46 0.00
N LYS A 252 -44.24 1.39 0.03
CA LYS A 252 -44.97 0.77 1.15
C LYS A 252 -44.74 -0.74 1.23
N TRP A 253 -44.75 -1.43 0.08
CA TRP A 253 -44.62 -2.88 0.03
C TRP A 253 -43.23 -3.37 0.47
N LEU A 254 -42.17 -2.67 0.05
CA LEU A 254 -40.79 -2.95 0.43
C LEU A 254 -40.38 -2.32 1.76
N ASP A 255 -41.21 -1.46 2.36
CA ASP A 255 -40.90 -0.72 3.59
C ASP A 255 -39.57 0.05 3.46
N LEU A 256 -39.50 0.92 2.43
CA LEU A 256 -38.31 1.73 2.14
C LEU A 256 -38.28 2.99 3.00
N ASP A 257 -37.10 3.36 3.47
CA ASP A 257 -36.88 4.64 4.16
C ASP A 257 -36.71 5.80 3.17
N GLN A 258 -36.70 7.03 3.70
CA GLN A 258 -36.59 8.25 2.90
C GLN A 258 -35.30 8.28 2.06
N ASP A 259 -34.17 7.87 2.63
CA ASP A 259 -32.87 7.87 1.94
C ASP A 259 -32.87 6.89 0.75
N MET A 260 -33.53 5.74 0.90
CA MET A 260 -33.70 4.74 -0.16
C MET A 260 -34.57 5.26 -1.29
N ILE A 261 -35.68 5.96 -0.97
CA ILE A 261 -36.58 6.57 -1.95
C ILE A 261 -35.81 7.63 -2.75
N GLU A 262 -35.09 8.53 -2.08
CA GLU A 262 -34.29 9.57 -2.73
C GLU A 262 -33.23 8.97 -3.65
N TYR A 263 -32.53 7.91 -3.20
CA TYR A 263 -31.57 7.18 -4.03
C TYR A 263 -32.21 6.54 -5.28
N LEU A 264 -33.41 5.98 -5.17
CA LEU A 264 -34.12 5.34 -6.30
C LEU A 264 -34.65 6.35 -7.31
N SER A 265 -35.22 7.46 -6.83
CA SER A 265 -35.72 8.55 -7.66
C SER A 265 -34.60 9.28 -8.40
N GLY A 266 -33.35 9.21 -7.90
CA GLY A 266 -32.20 9.88 -8.52
C GLY A 266 -32.08 11.36 -8.17
N ASN A 267 -32.87 11.82 -7.18
CA ASN A 267 -32.73 13.15 -6.59
C ASN A 267 -31.53 13.14 -5.65
N LYS A 268 -30.31 13.20 -6.19
CA LYS A 268 -29.18 13.64 -5.36
C LYS A 268 -29.33 15.13 -5.15
N LYS A 269 -29.45 15.56 -3.88
CA LYS A 269 -29.07 16.92 -3.49
C LYS A 269 -27.61 17.11 -3.90
N GLU A 270 -27.38 17.98 -4.88
CA GLU A 270 -26.07 18.62 -5.10
C GLU A 270 -25.71 19.47 -3.89
#